data_AF-A0A6I1YV17-F1
#
_entry.id   AF-A0A6I1YV17-F1
#
_cell.length_a   1.000
_cell.length_b   1.000
_cell.length_c   1.000
_cell.angle_alpha   90.00
_cell.angle_beta   90.00
_cell.angle_gamma   90.00
#
_symmetry.space_group_name_H-M   'P 1'
#
loop_
_entity.id
_entity.type
_entity.pdbx_description
1 polymer ?
#
loop_
_entity_poly.entity_id
_entity_poly.type
_entity_poly.pdbx_seq_one_letter_code
_entity_poly.pdbx_strand_id
1 'polypeptide(L)'
;MRLRRVGARNHDGPPAAGRQSRADDKAAARPAERTVRPMTEPVTSRLQPMPEDWQRALAVVAHPDDLEYGRAAAVAAWTDAGREVAYVLATRGEAGIDTLDPAVCGPLREREQRAGAAVVGVDSVEFLDHRDGVIEYGLALRRDIAAAIRRHRPELVITLNHRDTWGEALTDEDPETYVRTFLTTDARTTGERFGGRPAVAFEVFGR
;
A
#
# COMPACT_ATOMS: atom_id res chain seq x y z
N MET A 1 3.43 17.25 52.49
CA MET A 1 4.09 18.11 53.49
C MET A 1 5.49 17.56 53.76
N ARG A 2 6.51 18.37 53.45
CA ARG A 2 7.94 18.33 53.83
C ARG A 2 8.84 17.12 53.49
N LEU A 3 9.99 17.52 52.95
CA LEU A 3 11.16 16.82 52.43
C LEU A 3 12.32 16.86 53.45
N ARG A 4 13.32 15.98 53.23
CA ARG A 4 14.76 16.05 53.63
C ARG A 4 15.09 15.63 55.08
N ARG A 5 16.25 15.04 55.42
CA ARG A 5 17.62 15.07 54.85
C ARG A 5 18.49 14.01 55.57
N VAL A 6 19.43 13.36 54.86
CA VAL A 6 20.72 12.87 55.40
C VAL A 6 21.67 12.98 54.19
N GLY A 7 22.81 13.67 54.20
CA GLY A 7 23.80 13.85 55.25
C GLY A 7 25.08 13.17 54.75
N ALA A 8 25.93 13.94 54.06
CA ALA A 8 27.14 13.48 53.37
C ALA A 8 28.26 13.05 54.33
N ARG A 9 29.16 12.16 53.86
CA ARG A 9 30.56 12.07 54.31
C ARG A 9 31.47 11.83 53.10
N ASN A 10 32.45 12.71 52.96
CA ASN A 10 33.54 12.68 51.98
C ASN A 10 34.77 11.97 52.59
N HIS A 11 35.62 11.38 51.74
CA HIS A 11 37.07 11.36 51.97
C HIS A 11 37.86 11.40 50.64
N ASP A 12 38.50 12.56 50.47
CA ASP A 12 39.74 12.98 49.80
C ASP A 12 40.53 12.09 48.82
N GLY A 13 40.81 12.69 47.65
CA GLY A 13 42.00 12.49 46.81
C GLY A 13 42.48 13.83 46.21
N PRO A 14 43.79 14.07 45.99
CA PRO A 14 44.39 15.41 45.80
C PRO A 14 44.63 15.78 44.31
N PRO A 15 45.32 16.89 43.99
CA PRO A 15 44.74 18.19 43.64
C PRO A 15 44.78 18.53 42.13
N ALA A 16 44.06 19.59 41.77
CA ALA A 16 43.89 20.11 40.41
C ALA A 16 45.12 20.83 39.83
N ALA A 17 45.28 20.76 38.50
CA ALA A 17 46.07 21.71 37.72
C ALA A 17 45.44 21.96 36.33
N GLY A 18 45.26 23.24 35.99
CA GLY A 18 45.37 23.75 34.62
C GLY A 18 44.11 23.81 33.75
N ARG A 19 43.36 24.93 33.83
CA ARG A 19 42.51 25.41 32.73
C ARG A 19 43.41 25.98 31.62
N GLN A 20 43.17 25.57 30.37
CA GLN A 20 43.44 26.38 29.20
C GLN A 20 42.31 26.16 28.19
N SER A 21 41.67 27.27 27.81
CA SER A 21 40.59 27.33 26.82
C SER A 21 41.16 27.09 25.42
N ARG A 22 40.45 26.32 24.59
CA ARG A 22 40.66 26.36 23.14
C ARG A 22 39.33 26.64 22.47
N ALA A 23 39.28 27.82 21.86
CA ALA A 23 38.31 28.21 20.86
C ALA A 23 38.44 27.30 19.62
N ASP A 24 37.29 27.03 19.02
CA ASP A 24 36.99 26.89 17.60
C ASP A 24 38.15 26.55 16.65
N ASP A 25 38.16 25.30 16.18
CA ASP A 25 38.55 25.02 14.79
C ASP A 25 37.90 23.71 14.32
N LYS A 26 36.66 23.80 13.80
CA LYS A 26 35.92 22.67 13.23
C LYS A 26 35.97 22.80 11.71
N ALA A 27 37.12 22.47 11.13
CA ALA A 27 37.26 22.33 9.68
C ALA A 27 36.30 21.22 9.19
N ALA A 28 35.36 21.60 8.32
CA ALA A 28 34.37 20.73 7.73
C ALA A 28 35.03 19.68 6.83
N ALA A 29 34.91 18.40 7.18
CA ALA A 29 35.21 17.30 6.27
C ALA A 29 34.14 17.25 5.17
N ARG A 30 34.56 17.40 3.90
CA ARG A 30 33.69 17.25 2.73
C ARG A 30 33.27 15.77 2.60
N PRO A 31 31.99 15.45 2.37
CA PRO A 31 31.58 14.06 2.17
C PRO A 31 32.17 13.52 0.86
N ALA A 32 32.67 12.28 0.90
CA ALA A 32 33.18 11.58 -0.26
C ALA A 32 32.09 11.41 -1.32
N GLU A 33 32.43 11.77 -2.56
CA GLU A 33 31.58 11.68 -3.73
C GLU A 33 31.23 10.21 -3.99
N ARG A 34 29.96 9.84 -3.75
CA ARG A 34 29.45 8.50 -4.02
C ARG A 34 29.40 8.32 -5.54
N THR A 35 30.41 7.67 -6.11
CA THR A 35 30.42 7.29 -7.53
C THR A 35 29.13 6.54 -7.87
N VAL A 36 28.24 7.19 -8.61
CA VAL A 36 27.06 6.56 -9.18
C VAL A 36 27.56 5.57 -10.22
N ARG A 37 27.38 4.28 -9.97
CA ARG A 37 27.59 3.26 -11.00
C ARG A 37 26.62 3.54 -12.14
N PRO A 38 27.07 3.61 -13.40
CA PRO A 38 26.17 3.82 -14.53
C PRO A 38 25.17 2.65 -14.59
N MET A 39 23.88 2.99 -14.59
CA MET A 39 22.78 2.04 -14.81
C MET A 39 22.70 1.76 -16.32
N THR A 40 23.58 0.91 -16.84
CA THR A 40 23.63 0.57 -18.27
C THR A 40 22.73 -0.61 -18.67
N GLU A 41 21.86 -1.09 -17.79
CA GLU A 41 20.89 -2.14 -18.08
C GLU A 41 19.47 -1.54 -18.17
N PRO A 42 18.72 -1.74 -19.27
CA PRO A 42 17.34 -1.25 -19.35
C PRO A 42 16.47 -1.91 -18.27
N VAL A 43 15.72 -1.09 -17.54
CA VAL A 43 14.88 -1.49 -16.37
C VAL A 43 13.71 -2.40 -16.75
N THR A 44 13.44 -2.60 -18.05
CA THR A 44 12.51 -3.63 -18.56
C THR A 44 12.93 -5.05 -18.20
N SER A 45 14.18 -5.27 -17.79
CA SER A 45 14.73 -6.56 -17.33
C SER A 45 14.27 -7.03 -15.94
N ARG A 46 13.44 -6.26 -15.20
CA ARG A 46 13.23 -6.51 -13.75
C ARG A 46 11.88 -7.10 -13.33
N LEU A 47 10.86 -7.13 -14.20
CA LEU A 47 9.57 -7.74 -13.87
C LEU A 47 9.41 -9.03 -14.64
N GLN A 48 9.20 -10.13 -13.92
CA GLN A 48 8.90 -11.43 -14.51
C GLN A 48 7.41 -11.50 -14.85
N PRO A 49 7.02 -12.20 -15.93
CA PRO A 49 5.62 -12.54 -16.17
C PRO A 49 5.02 -13.21 -14.93
N MET A 50 3.75 -12.92 -14.65
CA MET A 50 3.05 -13.55 -13.54
C MET A 50 2.89 -15.05 -13.84
N PRO A 51 3.33 -15.95 -12.94
CA PRO A 51 3.08 -17.37 -13.09
C PRO A 51 1.59 -17.68 -13.25
N GLU A 52 1.30 -18.68 -14.06
CA GLU A 52 -0.04 -19.08 -14.48
C GLU A 52 -0.50 -20.39 -13.82
N ASP A 53 0.32 -20.96 -12.94
CA ASP A 53 0.15 -22.24 -12.22
C ASP A 53 -0.76 -22.11 -10.96
N TRP A 54 -1.93 -21.50 -11.13
CA TRP A 54 -2.95 -21.34 -10.10
C TRP A 54 -4.34 -21.41 -10.74
N GLN A 55 -5.39 -21.65 -9.96
CA GLN A 55 -6.77 -21.64 -10.47
C GLN A 55 -7.69 -20.72 -9.69
N ARG A 56 -7.44 -20.53 -8.38
CA ARG A 56 -8.25 -19.68 -7.51
C ARG A 56 -7.46 -18.51 -6.95
N ALA A 57 -7.93 -17.29 -7.21
CA ALA A 57 -7.41 -16.07 -6.62
C ALA A 57 -8.40 -15.43 -5.65
N LEU A 58 -7.87 -14.77 -4.62
CA LEU A 58 -8.61 -13.94 -3.69
C LEU A 58 -8.02 -12.53 -3.69
N ALA A 59 -8.82 -11.55 -4.11
CA ALA A 59 -8.48 -10.15 -3.95
C ALA A 59 -8.96 -9.65 -2.59
N VAL A 60 -8.05 -9.08 -1.81
CA VAL A 60 -8.33 -8.51 -0.50
C VAL A 60 -7.96 -7.03 -0.52
N VAL A 61 -8.97 -6.17 -0.45
CA VAL A 61 -8.82 -4.71 -0.53
C VAL A 61 -9.64 -4.01 0.55
N ALA A 62 -9.42 -2.71 0.73
CA ALA A 62 -10.06 -1.97 1.81
C ALA A 62 -11.45 -1.46 1.40
N HIS A 63 -11.59 -0.94 0.18
CA HIS A 63 -12.77 -0.24 -0.28
C HIS A 63 -13.19 -0.73 -1.67
N PRO A 64 -14.47 -0.55 -2.05
CA PRO A 64 -14.86 -0.58 -3.45
C PRO A 64 -13.98 0.36 -4.26
N ASP A 65 -13.75 0.08 -5.55
CA ASP A 65 -12.85 0.78 -6.49
C ASP A 65 -11.34 0.47 -6.43
N ASP A 66 -10.83 -0.05 -5.31
CA ASP A 66 -9.40 -0.33 -5.11
C ASP A 66 -8.82 -1.25 -6.22
N LEU A 67 -9.65 -2.16 -6.75
CA LEU A 67 -9.26 -3.09 -7.83
C LEU A 67 -9.44 -2.47 -9.21
N GLU A 68 -10.44 -1.63 -9.39
CA GLU A 68 -10.78 -0.98 -10.64
C GLU A 68 -9.73 0.03 -11.08
N TYR A 69 -8.93 0.57 -10.16
CA TYR A 69 -7.73 1.39 -10.45
C TYR A 69 -6.54 0.64 -11.09
N GLY A 70 -6.81 -0.51 -11.72
CA GLY A 70 -5.90 -1.13 -12.68
C GLY A 70 -5.72 -2.64 -12.55
N ARG A 71 -6.19 -3.25 -11.45
CA ARG A 71 -6.18 -4.72 -11.28
C ARG A 71 -7.32 -5.39 -12.02
N ALA A 72 -8.43 -4.69 -12.24
CA ALA A 72 -9.59 -5.19 -12.96
C ALA A 72 -9.26 -5.70 -14.38
N ALA A 73 -8.27 -5.11 -15.06
CA ALA A 73 -7.83 -5.61 -16.37
C ALA A 73 -7.16 -7.00 -16.29
N ALA A 74 -6.35 -7.24 -15.24
CA ALA A 74 -5.76 -8.55 -15.01
C ALA A 74 -6.83 -9.57 -14.59
N VAL A 75 -7.75 -9.16 -13.71
CA VAL A 75 -8.89 -9.99 -13.31
C VAL A 75 -9.72 -10.41 -14.51
N ALA A 76 -10.09 -9.49 -15.40
CA ALA A 76 -10.83 -9.79 -16.61
C ALA A 76 -10.08 -10.81 -17.50
N ALA A 77 -8.79 -10.60 -17.72
CA ALA A 77 -7.98 -11.54 -18.51
C ALA A 77 -7.92 -12.95 -17.87
N TRP A 78 -7.93 -13.03 -16.54
CA TRP A 78 -7.90 -14.30 -15.81
C TRP A 78 -9.25 -15.01 -15.79
N THR A 79 -10.34 -14.29 -15.59
CA THR A 79 -11.69 -14.87 -15.64
C THR A 79 -12.06 -15.30 -17.06
N ASP A 80 -11.67 -14.55 -18.09
CA ASP A 80 -11.77 -14.96 -19.51
C ASP A 80 -10.98 -16.24 -19.80
N ALA A 81 -9.86 -16.45 -19.09
CA ALA A 81 -9.06 -17.68 -19.17
C ALA A 81 -9.60 -18.83 -18.30
N GLY A 82 -10.77 -18.66 -17.67
CA GLY A 82 -11.44 -19.69 -16.86
C GLY A 82 -10.94 -19.81 -15.42
N ARG A 83 -10.17 -18.83 -14.93
CA ARG A 83 -9.71 -18.80 -13.53
C ARG A 83 -10.80 -18.24 -12.63
N GLU A 84 -10.87 -18.73 -11.40
CA GLU A 84 -11.81 -18.25 -10.40
C GLU A 84 -11.19 -17.11 -9.59
N VAL A 85 -11.85 -15.95 -9.55
CA VAL A 85 -11.43 -14.81 -8.73
C VAL A 85 -12.58 -14.41 -7.82
N ALA A 86 -12.29 -14.23 -6.52
CA ALA A 86 -13.23 -13.73 -5.53
C ALA A 86 -12.70 -12.44 -4.89
N TYR A 87 -13.60 -11.52 -4.54
CA TYR A 87 -13.29 -10.25 -3.90
C TYR A 87 -13.73 -10.26 -2.44
N VAL A 88 -12.88 -9.75 -1.55
CA VAL A 88 -13.15 -9.50 -0.14
C VAL A 88 -12.76 -8.05 0.15
N LEU A 89 -13.74 -7.26 0.56
CA LEU A 89 -13.58 -5.86 0.86
C LEU A 89 -13.72 -5.65 2.37
N ALA A 90 -12.77 -4.94 2.97
CA ALA A 90 -12.84 -4.67 4.41
C ALA A 90 -14.06 -3.82 4.77
N THR A 91 -14.43 -2.88 3.90
CA THR A 91 -15.48 -1.86 4.12
C THR A 91 -16.37 -1.74 2.88
N ARG A 92 -17.43 -0.92 2.96
CA ARG A 92 -18.21 -0.51 1.78
C ARG A 92 -17.73 0.81 1.18
N GLY A 93 -16.60 1.34 1.66
CA GLY A 93 -16.10 2.65 1.24
C GLY A 93 -17.12 3.77 1.50
N GLU A 94 -17.92 3.62 2.56
CA GLU A 94 -19.09 4.45 2.82
C GLU A 94 -18.75 5.92 3.14
N ALA A 95 -17.49 6.26 3.43
CA ALA A 95 -17.03 7.62 3.61
C ALA A 95 -16.39 8.23 2.34
N GLY A 96 -16.40 7.49 1.22
CA GLY A 96 -15.68 7.86 -0.01
C GLY A 96 -16.38 8.85 -0.94
N ILE A 97 -17.65 9.24 -0.68
CA ILE A 97 -18.39 10.22 -1.50
C ILE A 97 -18.80 11.40 -0.62
N ASP A 98 -18.11 12.54 -0.80
CA ASP A 98 -18.23 13.76 0.02
C ASP A 98 -19.68 14.25 0.22
N THR A 99 -20.51 14.12 -0.80
CA THR A 99 -21.89 14.63 -0.81
C THR A 99 -22.93 13.64 -0.26
N LEU A 100 -22.54 12.43 0.14
CA LEU A 100 -23.45 11.38 0.59
C LEU A 100 -23.19 10.98 2.04
N ASP A 101 -24.27 10.87 2.82
CA ASP A 101 -24.20 10.27 4.15
C ASP A 101 -23.76 8.79 4.06
N PRO A 102 -22.88 8.30 4.96
CA PRO A 102 -22.41 6.93 4.93
C PRO A 102 -23.50 5.85 4.92
N ALA A 103 -24.64 6.08 5.56
CA ALA A 103 -25.76 5.13 5.56
C ALA A 103 -26.42 5.01 4.17
N VAL A 104 -26.25 6.00 3.30
CA VAL A 104 -26.70 5.99 1.90
C VAL A 104 -25.58 5.52 0.97
N CYS A 105 -24.37 6.02 1.20
CA CYS A 105 -23.18 5.72 0.40
C CYS A 105 -22.82 4.23 0.44
N GLY A 106 -22.78 3.60 1.63
CA GLY A 106 -22.40 2.19 1.76
C GLY A 106 -23.24 1.23 0.89
N PRO A 107 -24.58 1.23 1.00
CA PRO A 107 -25.43 0.40 0.15
C PRO A 107 -25.34 0.73 -1.34
N LEU A 108 -25.07 2.00 -1.70
CA LEU A 108 -24.85 2.40 -3.08
C LEU A 108 -23.57 1.77 -3.63
N ARG A 109 -22.44 1.98 -2.95
CA ARG A 109 -21.13 1.49 -3.36
C ARG A 109 -21.02 -0.02 -3.34
N GLU A 110 -21.75 -0.71 -2.45
CA GLU A 110 -21.88 -2.16 -2.51
C GLU A 110 -22.52 -2.63 -3.84
N ARG A 111 -23.61 -1.98 -4.27
CA ARG A 111 -24.25 -2.32 -5.56
C ARG A 111 -23.32 -2.03 -6.73
N GLU A 112 -22.63 -0.89 -6.70
CA GLU A 112 -21.65 -0.50 -7.72
C GLU A 112 -20.53 -1.53 -7.81
N GLN A 113 -19.95 -1.95 -6.68
CA GLN A 113 -18.88 -2.94 -6.67
C GLN A 113 -19.33 -4.30 -7.21
N ARG A 114 -20.53 -4.76 -6.82
CA ARG A 114 -21.07 -6.03 -7.34
C ARG A 114 -21.31 -5.95 -8.85
N ALA A 115 -21.83 -4.83 -9.34
CA ALA A 115 -22.01 -4.60 -10.77
C ALA A 115 -20.66 -4.53 -11.52
N GLY A 116 -19.68 -3.81 -10.97
CA GLY A 116 -18.33 -3.71 -11.54
C GLY A 116 -17.59 -5.05 -11.57
N ALA A 117 -17.68 -5.83 -10.49
CA ALA A 117 -17.13 -7.18 -10.41
C ALA A 117 -17.71 -8.11 -11.48
N ALA A 118 -19.04 -8.05 -11.71
CA ALA A 118 -19.70 -8.84 -12.73
C ALA A 118 -19.19 -8.53 -14.16
N VAL A 119 -18.79 -7.28 -14.43
CA VAL A 119 -18.22 -6.89 -15.74
C VAL A 119 -16.91 -7.63 -16.04
N VAL A 120 -16.14 -7.98 -15.01
CA VAL A 120 -14.86 -8.70 -15.14
C VAL A 120 -14.98 -10.18 -14.76
N GLY A 121 -16.19 -10.74 -14.77
CA GLY A 121 -16.42 -12.17 -14.53
C GLY A 121 -16.27 -12.61 -13.07
N VAL A 122 -16.40 -11.69 -12.10
CA VAL A 122 -16.35 -12.00 -10.67
C VAL A 122 -17.75 -12.03 -10.07
N ASP A 123 -18.19 -13.22 -9.67
CA ASP A 123 -19.51 -13.43 -9.07
C ASP A 123 -19.49 -13.41 -7.52
N SER A 124 -18.32 -13.63 -6.92
CA SER A 124 -18.16 -13.71 -5.45
C SER A 124 -17.57 -12.42 -4.89
N VAL A 125 -18.41 -11.60 -4.26
CA VAL A 125 -18.01 -10.36 -3.57
C VAL A 125 -18.49 -10.39 -2.12
N GLU A 126 -17.55 -10.38 -1.18
CA GLU A 126 -17.77 -10.38 0.28
C GLU A 126 -17.35 -9.03 0.91
N PHE A 127 -18.11 -8.57 1.90
CA PHE A 127 -17.80 -7.38 2.71
C PHE A 127 -17.60 -7.78 4.18
N LEU A 128 -16.54 -7.31 4.83
CA LEU A 128 -16.18 -7.67 6.21
C LEU A 128 -16.77 -6.72 7.28
N ASP A 129 -17.52 -5.70 6.88
CA ASP A 129 -18.20 -4.73 7.76
C ASP A 129 -17.27 -3.91 8.69
N HIS A 130 -16.00 -3.72 8.34
CA HIS A 130 -15.18 -2.70 8.99
C HIS A 130 -15.62 -1.29 8.57
N ARG A 131 -15.30 -0.30 9.40
CA ARG A 131 -15.65 1.10 9.15
C ARG A 131 -14.61 1.77 8.26
N ASP A 132 -15.09 2.42 7.20
CA ASP A 132 -14.29 3.17 6.26
C ASP A 132 -13.55 4.36 6.93
N GLY A 133 -12.35 4.65 6.45
CA GLY A 133 -11.45 5.70 6.92
C GLY A 133 -10.74 5.44 8.27
N VAL A 134 -11.16 4.43 9.03
CA VAL A 134 -10.63 4.14 10.38
C VAL A 134 -10.42 2.64 10.63
N ILE A 135 -10.08 1.88 9.60
CA ILE A 135 -9.73 0.46 9.73
C ILE A 135 -8.52 0.32 10.66
N GLU A 136 -8.66 -0.48 11.71
CA GLU A 136 -7.57 -0.75 12.66
C GLU A 136 -6.79 -2.01 12.26
N TYR A 137 -5.47 -1.87 12.12
CA TYR A 137 -4.59 -3.03 12.04
C TYR A 137 -4.60 -3.78 13.39
N GLY A 138 -4.90 -5.08 13.35
CA GLY A 138 -4.91 -5.89 14.56
C GLY A 138 -5.38 -7.32 14.34
N LEU A 139 -5.53 -8.04 15.44
CA LEU A 139 -5.95 -9.45 15.41
C LEU A 139 -7.37 -9.64 14.88
N ALA A 140 -8.27 -8.66 15.06
CA ALA A 140 -9.63 -8.71 14.52
C ALA A 140 -9.61 -8.76 12.99
N LEU A 141 -9.02 -7.74 12.34
CA LEU A 141 -8.86 -7.70 10.88
C LEU A 141 -8.14 -8.94 10.34
N ARG A 142 -7.05 -9.37 10.99
CA ARG A 142 -6.30 -10.57 10.59
C ARG A 142 -7.15 -11.84 10.69
N ARG A 143 -8.00 -11.97 11.71
CA ARG A 143 -8.90 -13.12 11.88
C ARG A 143 -9.92 -13.16 10.75
N ASP A 144 -10.49 -12.02 10.40
CA ASP A 144 -11.57 -11.94 9.42
C ASP A 144 -11.03 -12.21 8.00
N ILE A 145 -9.86 -11.65 7.65
CA ILE A 145 -9.13 -11.99 6.42
C ILE A 145 -8.72 -13.48 6.40
N ALA A 146 -8.20 -14.02 7.51
CA ALA A 146 -7.84 -15.44 7.59
C ALA A 146 -9.05 -16.36 7.43
N ALA A 147 -10.23 -15.96 7.92
CA ALA A 147 -11.47 -16.70 7.70
C ALA A 147 -11.85 -16.70 6.22
N ALA A 148 -11.74 -15.56 5.53
CA ALA A 148 -11.96 -15.48 4.08
C ALA A 148 -11.00 -16.38 3.30
N ILE A 149 -9.69 -16.33 3.60
CA ILE A 149 -8.69 -17.20 2.98
C ILE A 149 -9.04 -18.68 3.18
N ARG A 150 -9.53 -19.08 4.37
CA ARG A 150 -9.95 -20.47 4.64
C ARG A 150 -11.20 -20.88 3.87
N ARG A 151 -12.17 -19.98 3.68
CA ARG A 151 -13.38 -20.25 2.89
C ARG A 151 -13.06 -20.40 1.41
N HIS A 152 -12.31 -19.45 0.84
CA HIS A 152 -12.02 -19.41 -0.60
C HIS A 152 -10.88 -20.34 -1.01
N ARG A 153 -10.00 -20.72 -0.08
CA ARG A 153 -8.81 -21.57 -0.34
C ARG A 153 -8.03 -21.13 -1.60
N PRO A 154 -7.64 -19.84 -1.68
CA PRO A 154 -6.93 -19.34 -2.85
C PRO A 154 -5.54 -19.98 -2.95
N GLU A 155 -5.07 -20.07 -4.19
CA GLU A 155 -3.68 -20.32 -4.56
C GLU A 155 -2.94 -19.00 -4.75
N LEU A 156 -3.69 -17.93 -5.05
CA LEU A 156 -3.18 -16.58 -5.26
C LEU A 156 -3.89 -15.54 -4.40
N VAL A 157 -3.14 -14.66 -3.73
CA VAL A 157 -3.71 -13.48 -3.06
C VAL A 157 -3.28 -12.21 -3.75
N ILE A 158 -4.26 -11.38 -4.11
CA ILE A 158 -4.08 -10.06 -4.72
C ILE A 158 -4.36 -9.01 -3.65
N THR A 159 -3.46 -8.06 -3.48
CA THR A 159 -3.66 -6.94 -2.56
C THR A 159 -3.40 -5.60 -3.24
N LEU A 160 -3.63 -4.55 -2.48
CA LEU A 160 -3.32 -3.18 -2.83
C LEU A 160 -1.96 -2.75 -2.25
N ASN A 161 -1.42 -1.63 -2.73
CA ASN A 161 -0.17 -1.08 -2.22
C ASN A 161 -0.32 -0.74 -0.73
N HIS A 162 0.58 -1.29 0.09
CA HIS A 162 0.61 -1.07 1.55
C HIS A 162 1.75 -0.15 1.98
N ARG A 163 2.53 0.37 1.02
CA ARG A 163 3.64 1.29 1.29
C ARG A 163 3.09 2.69 1.56
N ASP A 164 3.89 3.49 2.26
CA ASP A 164 3.53 4.88 2.65
C ASP A 164 3.26 5.80 1.45
N THR A 165 3.75 5.45 0.26
CA THR A 165 3.58 6.24 -0.96
C THR A 165 3.02 5.40 -2.10
N TRP A 166 2.15 6.02 -2.90
CA TRP A 166 1.59 5.46 -4.14
C TRP A 166 2.32 5.95 -5.39
N GLY A 167 3.09 7.03 -5.24
CA GLY A 167 3.58 7.96 -6.24
C GLY A 167 3.61 9.34 -5.57
N GLU A 168 4.41 10.29 -6.06
CA GLU A 168 4.56 11.61 -5.41
C GLU A 168 3.21 12.35 -5.25
N ALA A 169 3.14 13.16 -4.18
CA ALA A 169 1.94 13.57 -3.46
C ALA A 169 0.85 14.32 -4.26
N LEU A 170 -0.38 14.16 -3.75
CA LEU A 170 -1.67 14.72 -4.19
C LEU A 170 -1.57 16.21 -4.52
N THR A 171 -2.07 16.55 -5.70
CA THR A 171 -1.89 17.82 -6.44
C THR A 171 -3.15 18.69 -6.38
N ASP A 172 -3.00 19.99 -6.68
CA ASP A 172 -4.10 20.95 -6.83
C ASP A 172 -4.80 20.88 -8.21
N GLU A 173 -4.46 19.89 -9.04
CA GLU A 173 -5.11 19.62 -10.33
C GLU A 173 -6.57 19.19 -10.17
N ASP A 174 -7.36 19.44 -11.23
CA ASP A 174 -8.71 18.91 -11.36
C ASP A 174 -8.74 17.38 -11.13
N PRO A 175 -9.64 16.84 -10.28
CA PRO A 175 -9.60 15.43 -9.88
C PRO A 175 -9.70 14.43 -11.03
N GLU A 176 -10.53 14.69 -12.05
CA GLU A 176 -10.63 13.81 -13.22
C GLU A 176 -9.31 13.82 -13.99
N THR A 177 -8.75 15.01 -14.19
CA THR A 177 -7.48 15.20 -14.89
C THR A 177 -6.32 14.55 -14.15
N TYR A 178 -6.25 14.70 -12.82
CA TYR A 178 -5.23 14.08 -11.99
C TYR A 178 -5.32 12.56 -12.04
N VAL A 179 -6.50 11.99 -11.79
CA VAL A 179 -6.69 10.53 -11.77
C VAL A 179 -6.41 9.93 -13.15
N ARG A 180 -6.93 10.54 -14.21
CA ARG A 180 -6.65 10.10 -15.59
C ARG A 180 -5.16 10.20 -15.89
N THR A 181 -4.50 11.30 -15.54
CA THR A 181 -3.07 11.48 -15.80
C THR A 181 -2.24 10.50 -14.99
N PHE A 182 -2.53 10.34 -13.69
CA PHE A 182 -1.86 9.37 -12.83
C PHE A 182 -2.02 7.94 -13.37
N LEU A 183 -3.24 7.48 -13.61
CA LEU A 183 -3.49 6.11 -14.08
C LEU A 183 -2.94 5.87 -15.49
N THR A 184 -3.11 6.81 -16.42
CA THR A 184 -2.60 6.63 -17.78
C THR A 184 -1.09 6.76 -17.85
N THR A 185 -0.48 7.63 -17.03
CA THR A 185 0.97 7.73 -16.91
C THR A 185 1.52 6.47 -16.27
N ASP A 186 0.98 6.03 -15.13
CA ASP A 186 1.42 4.79 -14.47
C ASP A 186 1.24 3.59 -15.39
N ALA A 187 0.11 3.48 -16.09
CA ALA A 187 -0.13 2.39 -17.04
C ALA A 187 0.80 2.45 -18.27
N ARG A 188 1.13 3.63 -18.79
CA ARG A 188 2.08 3.80 -19.90
C ARG A 188 3.51 3.53 -19.45
N THR A 189 3.94 4.10 -18.32
CA THR A 189 5.27 3.91 -17.73
C THR A 189 5.49 2.44 -17.36
N THR A 190 4.48 1.76 -16.85
CA THR A 190 4.52 0.32 -16.65
C THR A 190 4.51 -0.41 -18.00
N GLY A 191 3.69 0.04 -18.95
CA GLY A 191 3.55 -0.51 -20.30
C GLY A 191 4.78 -0.42 -21.21
N GLU A 192 5.66 0.56 -21.01
CA GLU A 192 7.00 0.62 -21.63
C GLU A 192 7.80 -0.67 -21.38
N ARG A 193 7.51 -1.35 -20.27
CA ARG A 193 8.14 -2.63 -19.89
C ARG A 193 7.53 -3.85 -20.59
N PHE A 194 6.33 -3.72 -21.17
CA PHE A 194 5.55 -4.80 -21.78
C PHE A 194 5.27 -4.53 -23.28
N GLY A 195 6.30 -4.11 -24.02
CA GLY A 195 6.21 -3.90 -25.47
C GLY A 195 5.43 -2.64 -25.87
N GLY A 196 5.40 -1.63 -25.00
CA GLY A 196 4.75 -0.33 -25.27
C GLY A 196 3.22 -0.36 -25.14
N ARG A 197 2.64 -1.48 -24.72
CA ARG A 197 1.22 -1.60 -24.43
C ARG A 197 0.95 -1.15 -23.00
N PRO A 198 -0.04 -0.28 -22.73
CA PRO A 198 -0.40 0.09 -21.36
C PRO A 198 -0.59 -1.16 -20.49
N ALA A 199 0.01 -1.17 -19.31
CA ALA A 199 0.02 -2.32 -18.39
C ALA A 199 -0.03 -1.83 -16.94
N VAL A 200 -0.56 -2.63 -16.02
CA VAL A 200 -0.65 -2.27 -14.59
C VAL A 200 0.17 -3.25 -13.78
N ALA A 201 0.93 -2.74 -12.80
CA ALA A 201 1.66 -3.55 -11.84
C ALA A 201 0.91 -3.63 -10.52
N PHE A 202 0.85 -4.82 -9.92
CA PHE A 202 0.30 -5.03 -8.59
C PHE A 202 1.09 -6.13 -7.89
N GLU A 203 1.02 -6.12 -6.55
CA GLU A 203 1.73 -7.09 -5.73
C GLU A 203 0.88 -8.34 -5.56
N VAL A 204 1.55 -9.49 -5.65
CA VAL A 204 0.93 -10.80 -5.62
C VAL A 204 1.73 -11.67 -4.66
N PHE A 205 1.04 -12.33 -3.74
CA PHE A 205 1.67 -13.23 -2.79
C PHE A 205 1.38 -14.68 -3.21
N GLY A 206 2.43 -15.35 -3.71
CA GLY A 206 2.41 -16.80 -3.93
C GLY A 206 2.54 -17.58 -2.62
N ARG A 207 2.18 -18.86 -2.66
CA ARG A 207 2.46 -19.82 -1.59
C ARG A 207 3.87 -20.38 -1.67
#